data_AF-A0A845W5Y0-F1
#
_entry.id   AF-A0A845W5Y0-F1
#
_cell.length_a   1.000
_cell.length_b   1.000
_cell.length_c   1.000
_cell.angle_alpha   90.00
_cell.angle_beta   90.00
_cell.angle_gamma   90.00
#
_symmetry.space_group_name_H-M   'P 1'
#
loop_
_entity.id
_entity.type
_entity.pdbx_description
1 polymer ?
#
loop_
_entity_poly.entity_id
_entity_poly.type
_entity_poly.pdbx_seq_one_letter_code
_entity_poly.pdbx_strand_id
1 'polypeptide(L)' 'LGYHIGQFPVAEQVCNEVLSLPMFPELTVEEQQQVVYGLKDCLV' A
#
# COMPACT_ATOMS: atom_id res chain seq x y z
N LEU A 1 10.59 -23.52 -0.15
CA LEU A 1 9.18 -23.75 -0.54
C LEU A 1 8.95 -23.73 -2.05
N GLY A 2 9.81 -23.10 -2.87
CA GLY A 2 9.80 -23.32 -4.33
C GLY A 2 8.53 -22.82 -5.05
N TYR A 3 7.87 -21.80 -4.50
CA TYR A 3 6.64 -21.29 -5.09
C TYR A 3 6.88 -20.51 -6.39
N HIS A 4 5.92 -20.61 -7.29
CA HIS A 4 5.88 -19.96 -8.60
C HIS A 4 4.66 -19.04 -8.70
N ILE A 5 4.75 -18.05 -9.59
CA ILE A 5 3.62 -17.17 -9.92
C ILE A 5 2.43 -18.01 -10.41
N GLY A 6 1.22 -17.64 -9.96
CA GLY A 6 -0.03 -18.32 -10.28
C GLY A 6 -0.43 -19.39 -9.28
N GLN A 7 0.40 -19.68 -8.26
CA GLN A 7 0.06 -20.66 -7.22
C GLN A 7 -0.83 -20.08 -6.12
N PHE A 8 -0.88 -18.75 -6.00
CA PHE A 8 -1.77 -18.04 -5.09
C PHE A 8 -2.53 -16.92 -5.81
N PRO A 9 -3.35 -17.25 -6.83
CA PRO A 9 -3.88 -16.27 -7.77
C PRO A 9 -4.68 -15.15 -7.09
N VAL A 10 -5.45 -15.48 -6.04
CA VAL A 10 -6.21 -14.47 -5.27
C VAL A 10 -5.28 -13.56 -4.49
N ALA A 11 -4.27 -14.11 -3.80
CA ALA A 11 -3.33 -13.31 -3.04
C ALA A 11 -2.47 -12.43 -3.96
N GLU A 12 -2.00 -12.99 -5.07
CA GLU A 12 -1.24 -12.27 -6.11
C GLU A 12 -2.07 -11.14 -6.71
N GLN A 13 -3.35 -11.37 -7.03
CA GLN A 13 -4.25 -10.33 -7.50
C GLN A 13 -4.39 -9.20 -6.46
N VAL A 14 -4.72 -9.54 -5.22
CA VAL A 14 -4.89 -8.54 -4.14
C VAL A 14 -3.62 -7.73 -3.94
N CYS A 15 -2.44 -8.36 -3.94
CA CYS A 15 -1.16 -7.67 -3.83
C CYS A 15 -0.93 -6.62 -4.93
N ASN A 16 -1.53 -6.77 -6.12
CA ASN A 16 -1.45 -5.79 -7.21
C ASN A 16 -2.51 -4.68 -7.11
N GLU A 17 -3.56 -4.88 -6.31
CA GLU A 17 -4.69 -3.94 -6.18
C GLU A 17 -4.61 -3.11 -4.88
N VAL A 18 -3.73 -3.48 -3.95
CA VAL A 18 -3.57 -2.77 -2.66
C VAL A 18 -2.33 -1.89 -2.66
N LEU A 19 -2.46 -0.71 -2.05
CA LEU A 19 -1.35 0.17 -1.71
C LEU A 19 -1.17 0.17 -0.18
N SER A 20 0.05 -0.07 0.29
CA SER A 20 0.38 0.03 1.71
C SER A 20 0.72 1.48 2.08
N LEU A 21 0.04 2.02 3.10
CA LEU A 21 0.32 3.35 3.64
C LEU A 21 1.12 3.25 4.94
N PRO A 22 1.96 4.24 5.28
CA PRO A 22 2.64 4.30 6.57
C PRO A 22 1.62 4.32 7.73
N MET A 23 1.72 3.35 8.64
CA MET A 23 0.86 3.23 9.83
C MET A 23 1.68 2.73 11.03
N PHE A 24 2.41 3.63 11.69
CA PHE A 24 3.16 3.33 12.92
C PHE A 24 2.82 4.36 14.02
N PRO A 25 2.96 4.01 15.31
CA PRO A 25 2.50 4.85 16.42
C PRO A 25 3.15 6.24 16.50
N GLU A 26 4.39 6.36 16.02
CA GLU A 26 5.19 7.58 16.08
C GLU A 26 4.91 8.57 14.92
N LEU A 27 4.00 8.22 14.00
CA LEU A 27 3.71 9.02 12.82
C LEU A 27 3.05 10.35 13.20
N THR A 28 3.71 11.46 12.87
CA THR A 28 3.22 12.80 13.23
C THR A 28 2.05 13.23 12.36
N VAL A 29 1.33 14.27 12.78
CA VAL A 29 0.20 14.82 12.01
C VAL A 29 0.70 15.40 10.68
N GLU A 30 1.88 16.02 10.68
CA GLU A 30 2.51 16.58 9.49
C GLU A 30 2.87 15.49 8.48
N GLU A 31 3.44 14.37 8.95
CA GLU A 31 3.76 13.21 8.12
C GLU A 31 2.48 12.56 7.55
N GLN A 32 1.43 12.44 8.36
CA GLN A 32 0.11 11.98 7.87
C GLN A 32 -0.43 12.89 6.78
N GLN A 33 -0.31 14.21 6.94
CA GLN A 33 -0.75 15.17 5.93
C GLN A 33 0.03 15.01 4.62
N GLN A 34 1.35 14.81 4.67
CA GLN A 34 2.14 14.55 3.46
C GLN A 34 1.65 13.31 2.71
N VAL A 35 1.37 12.21 3.43
CA VAL A 35 0.80 10.99 2.83
C VAL A 35 -0.56 11.29 2.19
N VAL A 36 -1.44 12.03 2.87
CA VAL A 36 -2.77 12.39 2.38
C VAL A 36 -2.69 13.27 1.13
N TYR A 37 -1.82 14.28 1.11
CA TYR A 37 -1.66 15.16 -0.05
C TYR A 37 -1.05 14.41 -1.24
N GLY A 38 0.00 13.61 -1.02
CA GLY A 38 0.56 12.77 -2.08
C GLY A 38 -0.45 11.79 -2.66
N LEU A 39 -1.32 11.20 -1.83
CA LEU A 39 -2.39 10.32 -2.30
C LEU A 39 -3.45 11.09 -3.11
N LYS A 40 -3.83 12.30 -2.68
CA LYS A 40 -4.74 13.15 -3.45
C LYS A 40 -4.17 13.43 -4.83
N ASP A 41 -2.92 13.87 -4.91
CA ASP A 41 -2.28 14.25 -6.19
C ASP A 41 -2.18 13.09 -7.18
N CYS A 42 -2.04 11.85 -6.70
CA CYS A 42 -1.96 10.65 -7.54
C CYS A 42 -3.32 10.13 -8.03
N LEU A 43 -4.44 10.57 -7.45
CA LEU A 43 -5.79 10.03 -7.69
C LEU A 43 -6.74 10.99 -8.43
N VAL A 44 -6.32 12.23 -8.72
CA VAL A 44 -7.09 13.21 -9.52
C VAL A 44 -6.66 13.15 -10.98
#